data_AF-A0A4Y8C7S6-F1
#
_entry.id   AF-A0A4Y8C7S6-F1
#
_cell.length_a   1.000
_cell.length_b   1.000
_cell.length_c   1.000
_cell.angle_alpha   90.00
_cell.angle_beta   90.00
_cell.angle_gamma   90.00
#
_symmetry.space_group_name_H-M   'P 1'
#
loop_
_entity.id
_entity.type
_entity.pdbx_description
1 polymer ?
#
loop_
_entity_poly.entity_id
_entity_poly.type
_entity_poly.pdbx_seq_one_letter_code
_entity_poly.pdbx_strand_id
1 'polypeptide(L)'
;MVAIGMGMTSRIDAAKAAIAKAKEMGLDLQGCVLASEAFFPFRDSIDEASKVGVKAIVEPGGSIRDDEVVKAADEYGMALYFTGVRHFLH
;
A
#
# COMPACT_ATOMS: atom_id res chain seq x y z
N MET A 1 13.64 -7.38 5.36
CA MET A 1 13.05 -6.88 6.63
C MET A 1 11.67 -6.31 6.31
N VAL A 2 10.73 -6.33 7.24
CA VAL A 2 9.33 -5.89 7.04
C VAL A 2 8.96 -4.89 8.12
N ALA A 3 8.23 -3.84 7.75
CA ALA A 3 7.59 -2.90 8.67
C ALA A 3 6.07 -2.94 8.44
N ILE A 4 5.29 -2.87 9.52
CA ILE A 4 3.85 -3.17 9.49
C ILE A 4 3.10 -2.05 10.22
N GLY A 5 2.04 -1.54 9.60
CA GLY A 5 0.98 -0.81 10.28
C GLY A 5 -0.14 -1.77 10.62
N MET A 6 -0.55 -1.86 11.89
CA MET A 6 -1.48 -2.88 12.38
C MET A 6 -2.63 -2.26 13.18
N GLY A 7 -3.82 -2.87 13.09
CA GLY A 7 -4.99 -2.49 13.90
C GLY A 7 -5.63 -1.14 13.56
N MET A 8 -5.32 -0.58 12.38
CA MET A 8 -5.86 0.72 11.96
C MET A 8 -7.24 0.57 11.33
N THR A 9 -8.13 1.52 11.62
CA THR A 9 -9.47 1.60 11.02
C THR A 9 -9.44 2.14 9.58
N SER A 10 -8.39 2.88 9.24
CA SER A 10 -8.18 3.54 7.96
C SER A 10 -6.97 2.96 7.23
N ARG A 11 -7.12 2.69 5.92
CA ARG A 11 -6.06 2.06 5.11
C ARG A 11 -4.87 2.98 4.87
N ILE A 12 -5.14 4.27 4.68
CA ILE A 12 -4.09 5.29 4.52
C ILE A 12 -3.27 5.45 5.81
N ASP A 13 -3.90 5.34 6.98
CA ASP A 13 -3.20 5.43 8.26
C ASP A 13 -2.34 4.18 8.52
N ALA A 14 -2.82 3.00 8.09
CA ALA A 14 -2.01 1.77 8.10
C ALA A 14 -0.74 1.92 7.24
N ALA A 15 -0.88 2.46 6.02
CA ALA A 15 0.26 2.69 5.13
C ALA A 15 1.27 3.69 5.75
N LYS A 16 0.79 4.82 6.28
CA LYS A 16 1.63 5.81 6.96
C LYS A 16 2.34 5.24 8.17
N ALA A 17 1.65 4.43 8.98
CA ALA A 17 2.24 3.77 10.14
C ALA A 17 3.34 2.78 9.75
N ALA A 18 3.14 1.97 8.69
CA ALA A 18 4.16 1.07 8.18
C ALA A 18 5.41 1.82 7.69
N ILE A 19 5.20 2.92 6.96
CA ILE A 19 6.28 3.79 6.46
C ILE A 19 7.05 4.44 7.62
N ALA A 20 6.35 5.01 8.60
CA ALA A 20 6.96 5.59 9.78
C ALA A 20 7.80 4.55 10.53
N LYS A 21 7.26 3.34 10.69
CA LYS A 21 7.97 2.24 11.36
C LYS A 21 9.22 1.82 10.61
N ALA A 22 9.16 1.73 9.27
CA ALA A 22 10.33 1.43 8.45
C ALA A 22 11.44 2.49 8.60
N LYS A 23 11.07 3.77 8.66
CA LYS A 23 12.02 4.87 8.87
C LYS A 23 12.67 4.81 10.25
N GLU A 24 11.90 4.54 11.31
CA GLU A 24 12.44 4.33 12.67
C GLU A 24 13.45 3.17 12.72
N MET A 25 13.20 2.12 11.95
CA MET A 25 14.07 0.95 11.83
C MET A 25 15.29 1.20 10.93
N GLY A 26 15.41 2.37 10.30
CA GLY A 26 16.48 2.69 9.36
C GLY A 26 16.43 1.86 8.07
N LEU A 27 15.26 1.39 7.67
CA LEU A 27 15.08 0.63 6.43
C LEU A 27 15.09 1.55 5.22
N ASP A 28 15.84 1.17 4.18
CA ASP A 28 15.69 1.76 2.85
C ASP A 28 14.40 1.24 2.20
N LEU A 29 13.54 2.17 1.82
CA LEU A 29 12.26 1.90 1.17
C LEU A 29 12.33 2.01 -0.36
N GLN A 30 13.46 2.46 -0.92
CA GLN A 30 13.62 2.54 -2.36
C GLN A 30 13.56 1.15 -3.01
N GLY A 31 12.64 0.98 -3.96
CA GLY A 31 12.44 -0.28 -4.65
C GLY A 31 11.66 -1.33 -3.86
N CYS A 32 11.10 -0.99 -2.69
CA CYS A 32 10.39 -1.97 -1.87
C CYS A 32 8.98 -2.29 -2.41
N VAL A 33 8.35 -3.28 -1.79
CA VAL A 33 7.00 -3.75 -2.12
C VAL A 33 6.08 -3.51 -0.93
N LEU A 34 4.88 -3.02 -1.20
CA LEU A 34 3.83 -2.83 -0.19
C LEU A 34 2.69 -3.83 -0.42
N ALA A 35 2.26 -4.51 0.64
CA ALA A 35 1.16 -5.46 0.60
C ALA A 35 0.01 -4.98 1.48
N SER A 36 -1.22 -5.04 0.97
CA SER A 36 -2.43 -4.73 1.72
C SER A 36 -3.30 -5.97 1.86
N GLU A 37 -3.80 -6.24 3.08
CA GLU A 37 -4.69 -7.36 3.39
C GLU A 37 -6.11 -7.19 2.81
N ALA A 38 -6.47 -5.94 2.50
CA ALA A 38 -7.77 -5.51 1.99
C ALA A 38 -7.57 -4.48 0.87
N PHE A 39 -8.63 -4.21 0.11
CA PHE A 39 -8.50 -3.26 -1.00
C PHE A 39 -8.25 -1.82 -0.53
N PHE A 40 -7.68 -0.99 -1.40
CA PHE A 40 -7.57 0.45 -1.22
C PHE A 40 -8.86 1.16 -1.63
N PRO A 41 -9.54 1.86 -0.71
CA PRO A 41 -10.78 2.57 -1.05
C PRO A 41 -10.53 3.83 -1.89
N PHE A 42 -9.32 4.39 -1.83
CA PHE A 42 -8.91 5.61 -2.52
C PHE A 42 -7.45 5.50 -2.97
N ARG A 43 -7.05 6.33 -3.94
CA ARG A 43 -5.67 6.40 -4.45
C ARG A 43 -4.63 6.92 -3.45
N ASP A 44 -5.06 7.53 -2.34
CA ASP A 44 -4.21 8.18 -1.36
C ASP A 44 -3.08 7.27 -0.82
N SER A 45 -3.37 5.98 -0.68
CA SER A 45 -2.42 4.98 -0.21
C SER A 45 -1.32 4.70 -1.23
N ILE A 46 -1.63 4.81 -2.53
CA ILE A 46 -0.66 4.74 -3.63
C ILE A 46 0.19 6.00 -3.66
N ASP A 47 -0.44 7.17 -3.50
CA ASP A 47 0.24 8.47 -3.46
C ASP A 47 1.22 8.55 -2.27
N GLU A 48 0.91 7.97 -1.11
CA GLU A 48 1.85 7.89 0.02
C GLU A 48 2.97 6.88 -0.21
N ALA A 49 2.68 5.74 -0.82
CA ALA A 49 3.67 4.73 -1.15
C ALA A 49 4.72 5.24 -2.15
N SER A 50 4.29 6.00 -3.16
CA SER A 50 5.18 6.55 -4.18
C SER A 50 6.21 7.53 -3.60
N LYS A 51 5.82 8.34 -2.60
CA LYS A 51 6.69 9.30 -1.91
C LYS A 51 7.92 8.68 -1.25
N VAL A 52 7.87 7.38 -0.95
CA VAL A 52 8.97 6.68 -0.28
C VAL A 52 9.68 5.66 -1.16
N GLY A 53 9.35 5.61 -2.45
CA GLY A 53 10.06 4.78 -3.43
C GLY A 53 9.54 3.35 -3.56
N VAL A 54 8.32 3.06 -3.12
CA VAL A 54 7.66 1.76 -3.39
C VAL A 54 7.57 1.55 -4.91
N LYS A 55 7.91 0.35 -5.38
CA LYS A 55 7.86 -0.01 -6.82
C LYS A 55 6.80 -1.02 -7.18
N ALA A 56 6.30 -1.77 -6.22
CA ALA A 56 5.18 -2.67 -6.44
C ALA A 56 4.22 -2.67 -5.26
N ILE A 57 2.94 -2.85 -5.57
CA ILE A 57 1.85 -2.99 -4.61
C ILE A 57 1.07 -4.25 -4.94
N VAL A 58 0.70 -4.99 -3.91
CA VAL A 58 -0.23 -6.11 -4.01
C VAL A 58 -1.40 -5.89 -3.05
N GLU A 59 -2.61 -6.03 -3.58
CA GLU A 59 -3.85 -5.90 -2.80
C GLU A 59 -4.93 -6.82 -3.38
N PRO A 60 -6.08 -6.98 -2.71
CA PRO A 60 -7.16 -7.83 -3.22
C PRO A 60 -7.92 -7.25 -4.42
N GLY A 61 -8.02 -5.92 -4.53
CA GLY A 61 -8.96 -5.25 -5.42
C GLY A 61 -10.43 -5.46 -5.01
N GLY A 62 -11.34 -4.99 -5.85
CA GLY A 62 -12.78 -5.00 -5.65
C GLY A 62 -13.34 -3.72 -5.03
N SER A 63 -12.60 -2.60 -5.08
CA SER A 63 -13.16 -1.28 -4.81
C SER A 63 -14.01 -0.83 -5.99
N ILE A 64 -15.08 -0.07 -5.74
CA ILE A 64 -15.76 0.66 -6.82
C ILE A 64 -14.85 1.72 -7.48
N ARG A 65 -13.69 2.00 -6.87
CA ARG A 65 -12.69 2.98 -7.31
C ARG A 65 -11.37 2.35 -7.73
N ASP A 66 -11.34 1.04 -8.04
CA ASP A 66 -10.10 0.38 -8.46
C ASP A 66 -9.44 1.12 -9.64
N ASP A 67 -10.22 1.66 -10.59
CA ASP A 67 -9.71 2.46 -11.71
C ASP A 67 -8.89 3.69 -11.26
N GLU A 68 -9.28 4.35 -10.16
CA GLU A 68 -8.53 5.49 -9.61
C GLU A 68 -7.19 5.03 -9.02
N VAL A 69 -7.18 3.85 -8.39
CA VAL A 69 -5.99 3.25 -7.77
C VAL A 69 -5.01 2.75 -8.83
N VAL A 70 -5.51 2.08 -9.86
CA VAL A 70 -4.72 1.63 -11.03
C VAL A 70 -4.08 2.82 -11.72
N LYS A 71 -4.88 3.86 -12.01
CA LYS A 71 -4.38 5.07 -12.65
C LYS A 71 -3.28 5.75 -11.82
N ALA A 72 -3.41 5.79 -10.50
CA ALA A 72 -2.37 6.33 -9.62
C ALA A 72 -1.08 5.49 -9.67
N ALA A 73 -1.19 4.16 -9.70
CA ALA A 73 -0.04 3.27 -9.84
C ALA A 73 0.68 3.49 -11.19
N ASP A 74 -0.07 3.61 -12.28
CA ASP A 74 0.46 3.92 -13.61
C ASP A 74 1.15 5.29 -13.64
N GLU A 75 0.54 6.32 -13.06
CA GLU A 75 1.11 7.69 -12.95
C GLU A 75 2.48 7.69 -12.26
N TYR A 76 2.70 6.81 -11.29
CA TYR A 76 3.97 6.67 -10.56
C TYR A 76 4.90 5.58 -11.11
N GLY A 77 4.51 4.88 -12.18
CA GLY A 77 5.28 3.77 -12.74
C GLY A 77 5.48 2.63 -11.73
N MET A 78 4.44 2.33 -10.95
CA MET A 78 4.41 1.27 -9.96
C MET A 78 3.64 0.06 -10.51
N ALA A 79 4.14 -1.15 -10.25
CA ALA A 79 3.36 -2.34 -10.55
C ALA A 79 2.25 -2.54 -9.50
N LEU A 80 1.01 -2.72 -9.94
CA LEU A 80 -0.13 -3.02 -9.05
C LEU A 80 -0.69 -4.41 -9.39
N TYR A 81 -0.81 -5.28 -8.38
CA TYR A 81 -1.35 -6.63 -8.53
C TYR A 81 -2.62 -6.81 -7.69
N PHE A 82 -3.65 -7.35 -8.33
CA PHE A 82 -4.88 -7.77 -7.66
C PHE A 82 -4.87 -9.27 -7.37
N THR A 83 -5.09 -9.66 -6.11
CA THR A 83 -5.15 -11.07 -5.69
C THR A 83 -6.56 -11.66 -5.74
N GLY A 84 -7.60 -10.83 -5.66
CA GLY A 84 -8.99 -11.26 -5.51
C GLY A 84 -9.33 -11.86 -4.14
N VAL A 85 -8.39 -11.88 -3.18
CA VAL A 85 -8.56 -12.54 -1.86
C VAL A 85 -8.17 -11.60 -0.74
N ARG A 86 -9.09 -11.38 0.22
CA ARG A 86 -8.84 -10.58 1.44
C ARG A 86 -8.35 -11.46 2.59
N HIS A 87 -7.48 -10.91 3.44
CA HIS A 87 -6.84 -11.62 4.55
C HIS A 87 -6.99 -10.88 5.90
N PHE A 88 -8.21 -10.49 6.27
CA PHE A 88 -8.45 -9.87 7.57
C PHE A 88 -8.13 -10.81 8.74
N LEU A 89 -7.57 -10.24 9.81
CA LEU A 89 -7.36 -10.88 11.11
C LEU A 89 -7.78 -9.92 12.23
N HIS A 90 -8.52 -10.42 13.23
CA HIS A 90 -9.03 -9.64 14.36
C HIS A 90 -8.52 -10.21 15.68
#